data_AF-A0A183TDM6-F1
#
_entry.id   AF-A0A183TDM6-F1
#
_cell.length_a   1.000
_cell.length_b   1.000
_cell.length_c   1.000
_cell.angle_alpha   90.00
_cell.angle_beta   90.00
_cell.angle_gamma   90.00
#
_symmetry.space_group_name_H-M   'P 1'
#
loop_
_entity.id
_entity.type
_entity.pdbx_description
1 polymer ?
#
loop_
_entity_poly.entity_id
_entity_poly.type
_entity_poly.pdbx_seq_one_letter_code
_entity_poly.pdbx_strand_id
1 'polypeptide(L)'
;MSVSSRPGHLLLQIITKFNTAYCSTIDGVAKDIETSELCGGARICYIFHETFYSTLYRIDPLGGLSTLDILTAIRNATGPRPALFVPEVAFELLVKRQIRRLEEPSLRCVELVHEEMQRIIQHCGAQQELLRFPNLHERIVDVVTSLLRKRLPPTNEMVTNLVSIELSYINTRHPDFTEALLLHRQQPPGLSALALSDGSSGPIRRPGLKRAPVPHQPQPEPVTILTNGDAEPVVDSAHGFNMPPDIQTQVQQHQLTPTEQRDCDLIGQLIHSYFQIVRKNILDTVPKAIMNFLVNYVKDNLQSELVSKLYKSEECDQLLKESEHALQKASQIISEIREAPVW
;
A
#
# COMPACT_ATOMS: atom_id res chain seq x y z
N MET A 1 -30.91 -57.49 -4.48
CA MET A 1 -30.56 -56.19 -5.07
C MET A 1 -31.29 -55.08 -4.31
N SER A 2 -30.60 -54.37 -3.42
CA SER A 2 -30.69 -52.91 -3.30
C SER A 2 -29.60 -52.44 -2.34
N VAL A 3 -28.46 -52.09 -2.92
CA VAL A 3 -27.43 -51.29 -2.26
C VAL A 3 -28.05 -49.89 -2.10
N SER A 4 -28.90 -49.72 -1.09
CA SER A 4 -29.28 -48.39 -0.62
C SER A 4 -28.06 -47.85 0.13
N SER A 5 -27.16 -47.17 -0.58
CA SER A 5 -26.15 -46.35 0.06
C SER A 5 -26.86 -45.43 1.03
N ARG A 6 -26.59 -45.60 2.34
CA ARG A 6 -27.17 -44.74 3.38
C ARG A 6 -27.01 -43.28 2.95
N PRO A 7 -28.09 -42.46 2.95
CA PRO A 7 -28.05 -41.09 2.44
C PRO A 7 -26.92 -40.26 3.06
N GLY A 8 -26.61 -40.49 4.35
CA GLY A 8 -25.46 -39.87 5.01
C GLY A 8 -24.09 -40.18 4.37
N HIS A 9 -23.85 -41.42 3.93
CA HIS A 9 -22.57 -41.77 3.28
C HIS A 9 -22.41 -41.06 1.94
N LEU A 10 -23.49 -41.01 1.14
CA LEU A 10 -23.48 -40.30 -0.13
C LEU A 10 -23.24 -38.80 0.07
N LEU A 11 -23.90 -38.18 1.05
CA LEU A 11 -23.71 -36.77 1.39
C LEU A 11 -22.25 -36.48 1.76
N LEU A 12 -21.66 -37.29 2.64
CA LEU A 12 -20.26 -37.12 3.06
C LEU A 12 -19.29 -37.29 1.88
N GLN A 13 -19.57 -38.24 0.98
CA GLN A 13 -18.78 -38.43 -0.23
C GLN A 13 -18.84 -37.21 -1.16
N ILE A 14 -20.03 -36.62 -1.36
CA ILE A 14 -20.20 -35.41 -2.17
C ILE A 14 -19.46 -34.22 -1.54
N ILE A 15 -19.62 -34.00 -0.23
CA ILE A 15 -18.93 -32.92 0.51
C ILE A 15 -17.41 -33.07 0.37
N THR A 16 -16.89 -34.28 0.58
CA THR A 16 -15.44 -34.55 0.51
C THR A 16 -14.90 -34.34 -0.91
N LYS A 17 -15.66 -34.75 -1.93
CA LYS A 17 -15.30 -34.51 -3.33
C LYS A 17 -15.28 -33.02 -3.65
N PHE A 18 -16.31 -32.28 -3.24
CA PHE A 18 -16.38 -30.83 -3.43
C PHE A 18 -15.20 -30.12 -2.76
N ASN A 19 -14.93 -30.43 -1.49
CA ASN A 19 -13.79 -29.86 -0.75
C ASN A 19 -12.45 -30.16 -1.43
N THR A 20 -12.25 -31.42 -1.85
CA THR A 20 -11.03 -31.81 -2.58
C THR A 20 -10.89 -31.05 -3.90
N ALA A 21 -11.98 -30.89 -4.66
CA ALA A 21 -11.98 -30.12 -5.90
C ALA A 21 -11.66 -28.65 -5.64
N TYR A 22 -12.34 -28.02 -4.66
CA TYR A 22 -12.11 -26.62 -4.28
C TYR A 22 -10.65 -26.36 -3.91
N CYS A 23 -10.08 -27.18 -3.01
CA CYS A 23 -8.68 -27.09 -2.61
C CYS A 23 -7.73 -27.32 -3.79
N SER A 24 -8.05 -28.26 -4.67
CA SER A 24 -7.22 -28.59 -5.84
C SER A 24 -7.23 -27.46 -6.88
N THR A 25 -8.35 -26.75 -7.06
CA THR A 25 -8.43 -25.56 -7.93
C THR A 25 -7.62 -24.39 -7.37
N ILE A 26 -7.58 -24.24 -6.04
CA ILE A 26 -6.70 -23.25 -5.39
C ILE A 26 -5.24 -23.62 -5.55
N ASP A 27 -4.89 -24.89 -5.38
CA ASP A 27 -3.51 -25.35 -5.50
C ASP A 27 -3.02 -25.48 -6.95
N GLY A 28 -3.93 -25.36 -7.93
CA GLY A 28 -3.61 -25.52 -9.36
C GLY A 28 -3.38 -26.98 -9.78
N VAL A 29 -3.89 -27.95 -9.01
CA VAL A 29 -3.78 -29.41 -9.27
C VAL A 29 -5.12 -30.05 -9.65
N ALA A 30 -6.11 -29.23 -10.03
CA ALA A 30 -7.40 -29.72 -10.49
C ALA A 30 -7.26 -30.58 -11.76
N LYS A 31 -8.12 -31.59 -11.89
CA LYS A 31 -8.10 -32.53 -13.03
C LYS A 31 -8.63 -31.90 -14.33
N ASP A 32 -9.63 -31.04 -14.21
CA ASP A 32 -10.30 -30.38 -15.32
C ASP A 32 -9.89 -28.90 -15.32
N ILE A 33 -8.70 -28.61 -15.85
CA ILE A 33 -8.17 -27.24 -15.93
C ILE A 33 -8.81 -26.54 -17.14
N GLU A 34 -9.64 -25.53 -16.88
CA GLU A 34 -10.15 -24.64 -17.93
C GLU A 34 -8.99 -23.88 -18.59
N THR A 35 -8.92 -23.92 -19.91
CA THR A 35 -7.85 -23.26 -20.70
C THR A 35 -8.27 -21.90 -21.26
N SER A 36 -9.53 -21.50 -21.04
CA SER A 36 -10.11 -20.26 -21.57
C SER A 36 -9.78 -19.04 -20.73
N GLU A 37 -9.73 -19.17 -19.40
CA GLU A 37 -9.50 -18.05 -18.49
C GLU A 37 -8.62 -18.45 -17.30
N LEU A 38 -7.94 -17.46 -16.72
CA LEU A 38 -7.12 -17.66 -15.53
C LEU A 38 -8.04 -17.69 -14.30
N CYS A 39 -8.13 -18.85 -13.66
CA CYS A 39 -8.94 -19.07 -12.46
C CYS A 39 -8.12 -19.66 -11.31
N GLY A 40 -8.69 -19.66 -10.10
CA GLY A 40 -8.12 -20.38 -8.97
C GLY A 40 -6.82 -19.79 -8.46
N GLY A 41 -5.88 -20.67 -8.09
CA GLY A 41 -4.57 -20.25 -7.55
C GLY A 41 -3.76 -19.35 -8.48
N ALA A 42 -3.79 -19.64 -9.78
CA ALA A 42 -3.03 -18.86 -10.76
C ALA A 42 -3.58 -17.43 -10.87
N ARG A 43 -4.90 -17.25 -10.73
CA ARG A 43 -5.54 -15.94 -10.72
C ARG A 43 -5.24 -15.16 -9.45
N ILE A 44 -5.21 -15.82 -8.29
CA ILE A 44 -4.76 -15.21 -7.03
C ILE A 44 -3.31 -14.73 -7.16
N CYS A 45 -2.43 -15.55 -7.74
CA CYS A 45 -1.04 -15.16 -7.99
C CYS A 45 -0.92 -13.93 -8.88
N TYR A 46 -1.74 -13.85 -9.95
CA TYR A 46 -1.83 -12.67 -10.82
C TYR A 46 -2.33 -11.42 -10.07
N ILE A 47 -3.31 -11.57 -9.17
CA ILE A 47 -3.78 -10.45 -8.34
C ILE A 47 -2.62 -9.89 -7.50
N PHE A 48 -1.83 -10.76 -6.87
CA PHE A 48 -0.70 -10.32 -6.04
C PHE A 48 0.45 -9.69 -6.84
N HIS A 49 0.89 -10.31 -7.93
CA HIS A 49 2.13 -9.93 -8.61
C HIS A 49 1.93 -8.95 -9.77
N GLU A 50 0.75 -8.91 -10.38
CA GLU A 50 0.47 -8.01 -11.49
C GLU A 50 -0.45 -6.87 -11.05
N THR A 51 -1.63 -7.20 -10.49
CA THR A 51 -2.65 -6.20 -10.19
C THR A 51 -2.24 -5.33 -9.01
N PHE A 52 -1.92 -5.95 -7.87
CA PHE A 52 -1.56 -5.26 -6.64
C PHE A 52 -0.22 -4.55 -6.77
N TYR A 53 0.78 -5.23 -7.34
CA TYR A 53 2.07 -4.63 -7.67
C TYR A 53 1.92 -3.37 -8.53
N SER A 54 1.23 -3.47 -9.67
CA SER A 54 1.04 -2.33 -10.58
C SER A 54 0.30 -1.18 -9.88
N THR A 55 -0.72 -1.49 -9.08
CA THR A 55 -1.51 -0.48 -8.36
C THR A 55 -0.65 0.27 -7.34
N LEU A 56 0.16 -0.43 -6.54
CA LEU A 56 1.05 0.21 -5.57
C LEU A 56 2.17 1.02 -6.22
N TYR A 57 2.70 0.57 -7.36
CA TYR A 57 3.75 1.30 -8.07
C TYR A 57 3.25 2.55 -8.81
N ARG A 58 1.97 2.60 -9.17
CA ARG A 58 1.32 3.81 -9.73
C ARG A 58 1.18 4.93 -8.70
N ILE A 59 1.27 4.62 -7.41
CA ILE A 59 1.25 5.63 -6.36
C ILE A 59 2.62 6.33 -6.34
N ASP A 60 2.63 7.59 -6.75
CA ASP A 60 3.82 8.45 -6.65
C ASP A 60 4.16 8.70 -5.16
N PRO A 61 5.42 8.42 -4.70
CA PRO A 61 5.87 8.73 -3.35
C PRO A 61 5.72 10.20 -2.95
N LEU A 62 5.80 11.12 -3.92
CA LEU A 62 5.64 12.56 -3.70
C LEU A 62 4.28 13.07 -4.18
N GLY A 63 3.38 12.16 -4.55
CA GLY A 63 2.05 12.50 -5.04
C GLY A 63 1.28 13.35 -4.02
N GLY A 64 0.82 14.52 -4.46
CA GLY A 64 0.10 15.47 -3.62
C GLY A 64 0.95 16.21 -2.59
N LEU A 65 2.28 16.19 -2.72
CA LEU A 65 3.20 17.05 -1.96
C LEU A 65 3.88 18.03 -2.91
N SER A 66 3.40 19.28 -2.92
CA SER A 66 4.12 20.35 -3.58
C SER A 66 5.32 20.81 -2.75
N THR A 67 6.31 21.45 -3.37
CA THR A 67 7.41 22.12 -2.66
C THR A 67 6.88 23.10 -1.62
N LEU A 68 5.75 23.76 -1.91
CA LEU A 68 5.06 24.66 -0.99
C LEU A 68 4.50 23.94 0.24
N ASP A 69 3.93 22.74 0.08
CA ASP A 69 3.43 21.93 1.18
C ASP A 69 4.57 21.46 2.10
N ILE A 70 5.69 21.03 1.49
CA ILE A 70 6.89 20.62 2.22
C ILE A 70 7.45 21.82 3.00
N LEU A 71 7.59 22.98 2.35
CA LEU A 71 8.06 24.20 3.01
C LEU A 71 7.14 24.61 4.16
N THR A 72 5.83 24.55 3.95
CA THR A 72 4.83 24.86 4.98
C THR A 72 4.95 23.90 6.16
N ALA A 73 5.14 22.60 5.91
CA ALA A 73 5.37 21.62 6.96
C ALA A 73 6.67 21.89 7.74
N ILE A 74 7.76 22.26 7.06
CA ILE A 74 9.04 22.62 7.70
C ILE A 74 8.85 23.85 8.60
N ARG A 75 8.20 24.92 8.09
CA ARG A 75 7.95 26.15 8.85
C ARG A 75 7.04 25.89 10.06
N ASN A 76 5.97 25.10 9.89
CA ASN A 76 5.07 24.73 10.98
C ASN A 76 5.75 23.86 12.05
N ALA A 77 6.60 22.92 11.63
CA ALA A 77 7.36 22.07 12.56
C ALA A 77 8.45 22.84 13.32
N THR A 78 9.02 23.88 12.68
CA THR A 78 9.99 24.80 13.29
C THR A 78 9.33 25.69 14.36
N GLY A 79 8.08 26.09 14.13
CA GLY A 79 7.31 26.89 15.08
C GLY A 79 7.82 28.34 15.16
N PRO A 80 7.80 28.98 16.34
CA PRO A 80 8.00 30.43 16.47
C PRO A 80 9.47 30.88 16.41
N ARG A 81 10.44 29.96 16.32
CA ARG A 81 11.88 30.28 16.38
C ARG A 81 12.56 29.98 15.05
N PRO A 82 13.58 30.74 14.64
CA PRO A 82 14.37 30.39 13.46
C PRO A 82 15.11 29.06 13.67
N ALA A 83 15.03 28.16 12.69
CA ALA A 83 15.71 26.87 12.73
C ALA A 83 17.12 26.94 12.13
N LEU A 84 18.07 26.25 12.77
CA LEU A 84 19.42 26.03 12.22
C LEU A 84 19.51 24.78 11.34
N PHE A 85 18.57 23.85 11.52
CA PHE A 85 18.50 22.57 10.82
C PHE A 85 17.05 22.24 10.48
N VAL A 86 16.84 21.43 9.45
CA VAL A 86 15.50 20.97 9.07
C VAL A 86 14.91 20.07 10.18
N PRO A 87 13.70 20.34 10.68
CA PRO A 87 13.08 19.51 11.72
C PRO A 87 12.73 18.10 11.22
N GLU A 88 13.16 17.07 11.94
CA GLU A 88 12.81 15.66 11.64
C GLU A 88 11.30 15.40 11.65
N VAL A 89 10.56 16.13 12.48
CA VAL A 89 9.10 16.04 12.61
C VAL A 89 8.39 16.36 11.30
N ALA A 90 8.92 17.27 10.48
CA ALA A 90 8.34 17.60 9.18
C ALA A 90 8.42 16.39 8.23
N PHE A 91 9.56 15.72 8.18
CA PHE A 91 9.74 14.48 7.43
C PHE A 91 8.76 13.40 7.91
N GLU A 92 8.74 13.14 9.23
CA GLU A 92 7.90 12.09 9.83
C GLU A 92 6.41 12.28 9.51
N LEU A 93 5.90 13.50 9.63
CA LEU A 93 4.51 13.81 9.34
C LEU A 93 4.17 13.55 7.87
N LEU A 94 5.03 14.04 6.96
CA LEU A 94 4.79 13.94 5.52
C LEU A 94 4.88 12.49 5.03
N VAL A 95 5.87 11.73 5.49
CA VAL A 95 6.01 10.33 5.08
C VAL A 95 4.88 9.46 5.64
N LYS A 96 4.41 9.70 6.88
CA LYS A 96 3.21 9.03 7.40
C LYS A 96 1.96 9.32 6.56
N ARG A 97 1.79 10.57 6.11
CA ARG A 97 0.69 10.92 5.19
C ARG A 97 0.78 10.13 3.89
N GLN A 98 1.98 9.92 3.37
CA GLN A 98 2.18 9.11 2.17
C GLN A 98 1.90 7.63 2.43
N ILE A 99 2.45 7.03 3.50
CA ILE A 99 2.27 5.61 3.84
C ILE A 99 0.79 5.24 4.01
N ARG A 100 -0.04 6.13 4.59
CA ARG A 100 -1.51 5.91 4.71
C ARG A 100 -2.19 5.63 3.38
N ARG A 101 -1.68 6.18 2.27
CA ARG A 101 -2.25 5.95 0.93
C ARG A 101 -2.10 4.51 0.43
N LEU A 102 -1.27 3.69 1.11
CA LEU A 102 -1.09 2.27 0.79
C LEU A 102 -2.19 1.39 1.36
N GLU A 103 -3.03 1.89 2.27
CA GLU A 103 -4.07 1.13 2.95
C GLU A 103 -5.21 0.73 2.00
N GLU A 104 -5.81 1.70 1.32
CA GLU A 104 -6.90 1.49 0.37
C GLU A 104 -6.57 0.44 -0.72
N PRO A 105 -5.45 0.53 -1.47
CA PRO A 105 -5.11 -0.49 -2.48
C PRO A 105 -4.81 -1.86 -1.85
N SER A 106 -4.35 -1.90 -0.60
CA SER A 106 -4.13 -3.17 0.12
C SER A 106 -5.44 -3.83 0.51
N LEU A 107 -6.43 -3.06 0.98
CA LEU A 107 -7.78 -3.57 1.23
C LEU A 107 -8.47 -4.02 -0.06
N ARG A 108 -8.31 -3.27 -1.16
CA ARG A 108 -8.83 -3.67 -2.47
C ARG A 108 -8.23 -5.00 -2.95
N CYS A 109 -6.97 -5.27 -2.64
CA CYS A 109 -6.34 -6.57 -2.91
C CYS A 109 -7.05 -7.72 -2.17
N VAL A 110 -7.43 -7.52 -0.90
CA VAL A 110 -8.21 -8.51 -0.13
C VAL A 110 -9.55 -8.78 -0.80
N GLU A 111 -10.25 -7.73 -1.23
CA GLU A 111 -11.55 -7.85 -1.91
C GLU A 111 -11.45 -8.64 -3.21
N LEU A 112 -10.43 -8.35 -4.05
CA LEU A 112 -10.21 -9.07 -5.31
C LEU A 112 -9.94 -10.57 -5.08
N VAL A 113 -9.17 -10.91 -4.04
CA VAL A 113 -8.94 -12.32 -3.69
C VAL A 113 -10.21 -12.98 -3.13
N HIS A 114 -11.00 -12.26 -2.34
CA HIS A 114 -12.29 -12.76 -1.87
C HIS A 114 -13.24 -13.03 -3.04
N GLU A 115 -13.35 -12.11 -4.01
CA GLU A 115 -14.13 -12.31 -5.24
C GLU A 115 -13.64 -13.53 -6.05
N GLU A 116 -12.32 -13.75 -6.13
CA GLU A 116 -11.76 -14.94 -6.78
C GLU A 116 -12.13 -16.22 -6.04
N MET A 117 -12.00 -16.23 -4.70
CA MET A 117 -12.39 -17.36 -3.87
C MET A 117 -13.86 -17.74 -4.03
N GLN A 118 -14.73 -16.75 -4.25
CA GLN A 118 -16.14 -16.96 -4.57
C GLN A 118 -16.35 -17.51 -5.99
N ARG A 119 -15.60 -17.03 -7.00
CA ARG A 119 -15.68 -17.57 -8.37
C ARG A 119 -15.30 -19.05 -8.43
N ILE A 120 -14.32 -19.49 -7.65
CA ILE A 120 -13.95 -20.92 -7.55
C ILE A 120 -15.13 -21.78 -7.08
N ILE A 121 -16.00 -21.26 -6.21
CA ILE A 121 -17.20 -21.99 -5.76
C ILE A 121 -18.11 -22.30 -6.95
N GLN A 122 -18.32 -21.32 -7.84
CA GLN A 122 -19.19 -21.47 -9.01
C GLN A 122 -18.61 -22.48 -10.00
N HIS A 123 -17.30 -22.42 -10.23
CA HIS A 123 -16.59 -23.37 -11.09
C HIS A 123 -16.68 -24.81 -10.54
N CYS A 124 -16.43 -25.02 -9.24
CA CYS A 124 -16.60 -26.34 -8.61
C CYS A 124 -18.07 -26.79 -8.53
N GLY A 125 -19.01 -25.85 -8.44
CA GLY A 125 -20.44 -26.12 -8.38
C GLY A 125 -21.05 -26.67 -9.68
N ALA A 126 -20.40 -26.40 -10.82
CA ALA A 126 -20.84 -26.87 -12.14
C ALA A 126 -20.61 -28.38 -12.38
N GLN A 127 -20.04 -29.11 -11.42
CA GLN A 127 -19.84 -30.56 -11.52
C GLN A 127 -21.19 -31.30 -11.62
N GLN A 128 -21.25 -32.31 -12.50
CA GLN A 128 -22.48 -33.07 -12.78
C GLN A 128 -23.10 -33.72 -11.54
N GLU A 129 -22.30 -34.11 -10.55
CA GLU A 129 -22.80 -34.68 -9.28
C GLU A 129 -23.59 -33.68 -8.44
N LEU A 130 -23.21 -32.40 -8.46
CA LEU A 130 -23.88 -31.32 -7.73
C LEU A 130 -25.15 -30.86 -8.45
N LEU A 131 -25.15 -30.86 -9.79
CA LEU A 131 -26.35 -30.56 -10.59
C LEU A 131 -27.48 -31.59 -10.43
N ARG A 132 -27.15 -32.82 -10.01
CA ARG A 132 -28.15 -33.83 -9.65
C ARG A 132 -28.90 -33.45 -8.38
N PHE A 133 -28.26 -32.76 -7.43
CA PHE A 133 -28.82 -32.42 -6.12
C PHE A 133 -28.83 -30.89 -5.91
N PRO A 134 -29.78 -30.16 -6.53
CA PRO A 134 -29.77 -28.69 -6.55
C PRO A 134 -29.88 -28.06 -5.16
N ASN A 135 -30.68 -28.66 -4.26
CA ASN A 135 -30.82 -28.19 -2.88
C ASN A 135 -29.51 -28.29 -2.09
N LEU A 136 -28.76 -29.39 -2.30
CA LEU A 136 -27.45 -29.57 -1.67
C LEU A 136 -26.43 -28.58 -2.25
N HIS A 137 -26.43 -28.38 -3.57
CA HIS A 137 -25.55 -27.41 -4.21
C HIS A 137 -25.77 -25.99 -3.67
N GLU A 138 -27.01 -25.51 -3.61
CA GLU A 138 -27.35 -24.19 -3.06
C GLU A 138 -26.85 -24.05 -1.60
N ARG A 139 -27.10 -25.07 -0.77
CA ARG A 139 -26.65 -25.06 0.63
C ARG A 139 -25.14 -25.12 0.78
N ILE A 140 -24.41 -25.83 -0.08
CA ILE A 140 -22.94 -25.80 -0.09
C ILE A 140 -22.46 -24.39 -0.42
N VAL A 141 -22.96 -23.80 -1.50
CA VAL A 141 -22.59 -22.44 -1.94
C VAL A 141 -22.84 -21.43 -0.82
N ASP A 142 -23.98 -21.51 -0.13
CA ASP A 142 -24.31 -20.65 1.01
C ASP A 142 -23.32 -20.79 2.17
N VAL A 143 -22.99 -22.03 2.55
CA VAL A 143 -22.04 -22.29 3.66
C VAL A 143 -20.65 -21.76 3.32
N VAL A 144 -20.14 -22.03 2.13
CA VAL A 144 -18.81 -21.53 1.73
C VAL A 144 -18.79 -20.01 1.61
N THR A 145 -19.84 -19.43 1.03
CA THR A 145 -19.97 -17.97 0.92
C THR A 145 -20.05 -17.30 2.29
N SER A 146 -20.79 -17.90 3.24
CA SER A 146 -20.85 -17.44 4.63
C SER A 146 -19.49 -17.53 5.32
N LEU A 147 -18.75 -18.61 5.11
CA LEU A 147 -17.40 -18.79 5.65
C LEU A 147 -16.43 -17.72 5.13
N LEU A 148 -16.44 -17.45 3.83
CA LEU A 148 -15.62 -16.39 3.22
C LEU A 148 -15.97 -15.01 3.78
N ARG A 149 -17.26 -14.67 3.87
CA ARG A 149 -17.71 -13.40 4.47
C ARG A 149 -17.30 -13.26 5.93
N LYS A 150 -17.30 -14.36 6.70
CA LYS A 150 -16.86 -14.35 8.11
C LYS A 150 -15.35 -14.11 8.24
N ARG A 151 -14.55 -14.51 7.24
CA ARG A 151 -13.09 -14.34 7.24
C ARG A 151 -12.60 -13.05 6.60
N LEU A 152 -13.45 -12.34 5.87
CA LEU A 152 -13.11 -11.05 5.28
C LEU A 152 -12.76 -9.97 6.33
N PRO A 153 -13.58 -9.70 7.38
CA PRO A 153 -13.25 -8.66 8.35
C PRO A 153 -11.95 -8.89 9.14
N PRO A 154 -11.65 -10.09 9.67
CA PRO A 154 -10.36 -10.35 10.32
C PRO A 154 -9.15 -10.16 9.40
N THR A 155 -9.31 -10.44 8.10
CA THR A 155 -8.25 -10.22 7.10
C THR A 155 -8.05 -8.74 6.82
N ASN A 156 -9.14 -7.98 6.68
CA ASN A 156 -9.08 -6.52 6.54
C ASN A 156 -8.46 -5.84 7.75
N GLU A 157 -8.82 -6.27 8.96
CA GLU A 157 -8.24 -5.76 10.21
C GLU A 157 -6.73 -6.03 10.26
N MET A 158 -6.30 -7.25 9.91
CA MET A 158 -4.87 -7.57 9.85
C MET A 158 -4.12 -6.70 8.84
N VAL A 159 -4.67 -6.49 7.64
CA VAL A 159 -4.05 -5.62 6.61
C VAL A 159 -3.99 -4.16 7.07
N THR A 160 -5.05 -3.67 7.72
CA THR A 160 -5.08 -2.33 8.34
C THR A 160 -4.01 -2.21 9.41
N ASN A 161 -3.87 -3.23 10.26
CA ASN A 161 -2.84 -3.27 11.30
C ASN A 161 -1.42 -3.27 10.72
N LEU A 162 -1.16 -3.96 9.60
CA LEU A 162 0.15 -3.93 8.92
C LEU A 162 0.52 -2.51 8.51
N VAL A 163 -0.41 -1.74 7.94
CA VAL A 163 -0.16 -0.33 7.59
C VAL A 163 -0.02 0.53 8.85
N SER A 164 -0.85 0.29 9.87
CA SER A 164 -0.75 1.02 11.15
C SER A 164 0.58 0.79 11.86
N ILE A 165 1.18 -0.40 11.75
CA ILE A 165 2.50 -0.71 12.31
C ILE A 165 3.57 0.15 11.62
N GLU A 166 3.56 0.25 10.29
CA GLU A 166 4.48 1.10 9.52
C GLU A 166 4.32 2.60 9.85
N LEU A 167 3.10 3.03 10.21
CA LEU A 167 2.82 4.41 10.64
C LEU A 167 3.23 4.70 12.09
N SER A 168 3.35 3.67 12.92
CA SER A 168 3.62 3.82 14.35
C SER A 168 5.07 4.21 14.64
N TYR A 169 6.01 3.70 13.84
CA TYR A 169 7.44 3.91 14.05
C TYR A 169 8.19 4.00 12.72
N ILE A 170 9.01 5.06 12.60
CA ILE A 170 9.87 5.27 11.43
C ILE A 170 11.30 4.88 11.77
N ASN A 171 11.81 3.85 11.09
CA ASN A 171 13.17 3.37 11.32
C ASN A 171 14.19 4.08 10.43
N THR A 172 14.71 5.21 10.87
CA THR A 172 15.77 5.96 10.16
C THR A 172 17.12 5.24 10.12
N ARG A 173 17.26 4.12 10.85
CA ARG A 173 18.47 3.27 10.84
C ARG A 173 18.34 2.05 9.91
N HIS A 174 17.29 2.00 9.08
CA HIS A 174 17.15 0.94 8.10
C HIS A 174 18.36 0.92 7.15
N PRO A 175 18.97 -0.24 6.86
CA PRO A 175 20.16 -0.34 5.99
C PRO A 175 19.97 0.37 4.65
N ASP A 176 18.90 0.03 3.92
CA ASP A 176 18.57 0.63 2.61
C ASP A 176 18.30 2.15 2.70
N PHE A 177 17.79 2.64 3.84
CA PHE A 177 17.55 4.07 4.04
C PHE A 177 18.84 4.82 4.37
N THR A 178 19.72 4.19 5.14
CA THR A 178 21.03 4.75 5.52
C THR A 178 21.95 4.84 4.31
N GLU A 179 21.92 3.84 3.42
CA GLU A 179 22.65 3.89 2.15
C GLU A 179 22.16 5.04 1.26
N ALA A 180 20.84 5.20 1.14
CA ALA A 180 20.27 6.35 0.44
C ALA A 180 20.71 7.68 1.09
N LEU A 181 20.65 7.81 2.42
CA LEU A 181 21.13 8.99 3.15
C LEU A 181 22.60 9.32 2.85
N LEU A 182 23.46 8.31 2.77
CA LEU A 182 24.89 8.49 2.48
C LEU A 182 25.14 8.98 1.05
N LEU A 183 24.39 8.47 0.07
CA LEU A 183 24.49 8.93 -1.32
C LEU A 183 24.10 10.41 -1.47
N HIS A 184 23.05 10.84 -0.76
CA HIS A 184 22.63 12.25 -0.78
C HIS A 184 23.60 13.16 -0.01
N ARG A 185 24.27 12.64 1.03
CA ARG A 185 25.31 13.38 1.76
C ARG A 185 26.64 13.48 0.97
N GLN A 186 26.88 12.60 0.00
CA GLN A 186 28.05 12.62 -0.90
C GLN A 186 27.94 13.62 -2.05
N GLN A 187 26.85 14.40 -2.15
CA GLN A 187 26.82 15.62 -2.97
C GLN A 187 27.22 16.82 -2.09
N PRO A 188 28.50 17.25 -2.05
CA PRO A 188 28.87 18.43 -1.28
C PRO A 188 28.44 19.71 -1.99
N PRO A 189 27.78 20.66 -1.31
CA PRO A 189 27.87 22.06 -1.67
C PRO A 189 29.23 22.61 -1.18
N GLY A 190 30.14 22.91 -2.11
CA GLY A 190 31.15 23.95 -1.91
C GLY A 190 32.48 23.63 -1.20
N LEU A 191 32.98 22.38 -1.22
CA LEU A 191 34.31 22.06 -0.65
C LEU A 191 35.46 22.01 -1.68
N SER A 192 35.36 22.71 -2.81
CA SER A 192 36.50 22.85 -3.75
C SER A 192 37.56 23.86 -3.30
N ALA A 193 37.32 24.64 -2.23
CA ALA A 193 38.20 25.73 -1.81
C ALA A 193 39.16 25.39 -0.65
N LEU A 194 39.16 24.15 -0.13
CA LEU A 194 40.00 23.75 1.01
C LEU A 194 40.88 22.52 0.74
N ALA A 195 41.13 22.18 -0.53
CA ALA A 195 42.22 21.27 -0.86
C ALA A 195 43.56 21.97 -0.58
N LEU A 196 44.06 21.76 0.64
CA LEU A 196 45.47 21.97 0.98
C LEU A 196 46.30 21.12 0.02
N SER A 197 47.06 21.80 -0.86
CA SER A 197 48.05 21.17 -1.71
C SER A 197 49.17 20.59 -0.85
N ASP A 198 49.20 19.27 -0.69
CA ASP A 198 50.37 18.58 -0.17
C ASP A 198 51.28 18.10 -1.31
N GLY A 199 52.59 18.24 -1.10
CA GLY A 199 53.55 18.59 -2.15
C GLY A 199 54.20 17.45 -2.95
N SER A 200 54.72 17.83 -4.12
CA SER A 200 55.86 17.16 -4.78
C SER A 200 56.72 18.18 -5.57
N SER A 201 57.83 18.60 -4.93
CA SER A 201 59.19 18.83 -5.47
C SER A 201 59.44 19.53 -6.83
N GLY A 202 59.86 20.82 -6.77
CA GLY A 202 60.99 21.42 -7.52
C GLY A 202 60.71 22.33 -8.74
N PRO A 203 61.62 23.27 -9.15
CA PRO A 203 62.50 24.14 -8.36
C PRO A 203 62.31 25.67 -8.63
N ILE A 204 62.63 26.45 -7.60
CA ILE A 204 63.14 27.84 -7.50
C ILE A 204 63.02 28.78 -8.73
N ARG A 205 62.34 29.93 -8.53
CA ARG A 205 62.75 31.23 -9.11
C ARG A 205 62.26 32.42 -8.25
N ARG A 206 63.19 33.19 -7.67
CA ARG A 206 62.97 34.52 -7.04
C ARG A 206 62.94 35.61 -8.11
N PRO A 207 62.17 36.71 -7.96
CA PRO A 207 62.64 37.95 -7.29
C PRO A 207 61.49 38.69 -6.55
N GLY A 208 61.61 39.74 -5.72
CA GLY A 208 62.68 40.58 -5.20
C GLY A 208 62.01 41.57 -4.21
N LEU A 209 62.74 41.97 -3.15
CA LEU A 209 62.27 42.83 -2.07
C LEU A 209 61.86 44.24 -2.55
N LYS A 210 60.81 44.86 -1.96
CA LYS A 210 60.84 46.25 -1.42
C LYS A 210 59.80 46.48 -0.30
N ARG A 211 60.35 46.70 0.91
CA ARG A 211 60.00 47.58 2.06
C ARG A 211 58.61 48.24 2.19
N ALA A 212 58.04 48.12 3.40
CA ALA A 212 57.07 49.04 4.01
C ALA A 212 57.73 50.37 4.47
N PRO A 213 56.93 51.42 4.77
CA PRO A 213 56.67 51.78 6.18
C PRO A 213 55.23 52.29 6.51
N VAL A 214 54.92 52.32 7.82
CA VAL A 214 53.69 52.77 8.54
C VAL A 214 53.90 54.22 9.11
N PRO A 215 53.08 54.87 10.01
CA PRO A 215 51.62 55.07 10.26
C PRO A 215 51.20 56.58 10.47
N HIS A 216 49.93 56.84 10.89
CA HIS A 216 49.34 58.02 11.63
C HIS A 216 48.93 59.28 10.80
N GLN A 217 47.86 60.06 11.05
CA GLN A 217 46.62 60.09 11.88
C GLN A 217 45.77 61.36 11.41
N PRO A 218 44.66 61.85 12.04
CA PRO A 218 43.41 62.27 11.37
C PRO A 218 43.05 63.79 11.41
N GLN A 219 41.83 64.14 10.93
CA GLN A 219 40.94 65.33 11.19
C GLN A 219 40.71 66.33 10.03
N PRO A 220 39.69 67.24 10.05
CA PRO A 220 38.30 67.18 10.57
C PRO A 220 37.22 67.76 9.58
N GLU A 221 35.93 67.64 9.93
CA GLU A 221 34.78 68.37 9.34
C GLU A 221 34.79 69.88 9.68
N PRO A 222 33.91 70.68 9.03
CA PRO A 222 33.20 71.73 9.76
C PRO A 222 31.68 71.69 9.60
N VAL A 223 31.03 71.99 10.72
CA VAL A 223 29.59 72.15 10.99
C VAL A 223 29.15 73.58 10.64
N THR A 224 27.95 73.76 10.05
CA THR A 224 27.28 75.08 10.06
C THR A 224 25.74 74.98 10.20
N ILE A 225 25.28 75.24 11.43
CA ILE A 225 24.22 76.20 11.88
C ILE A 225 22.76 76.09 11.36
N LEU A 226 21.89 76.05 12.37
CA LEU A 226 20.42 76.15 12.45
C LEU A 226 19.78 77.34 11.72
N THR A 227 18.63 77.13 11.08
CA THR A 227 17.56 78.14 10.93
C THR A 227 16.17 77.50 11.04
N ASN A 228 15.25 78.18 11.74
CA ASN A 228 13.86 77.80 12.01
C ASN A 228 12.90 78.45 11.00
N GLY A 229 11.77 77.76 10.73
CA GLY A 229 10.51 78.39 10.31
C GLY A 229 9.94 77.88 8.98
N ASP A 230 8.98 76.95 9.02
CA ASP A 230 7.57 77.24 8.74
C ASP A 230 6.72 75.95 8.81
N ALA A 231 5.55 76.10 9.42
CA ALA A 231 4.61 75.04 9.78
C ALA A 231 3.51 74.89 8.73
N GLU A 232 3.15 73.65 8.37
CA GLU A 232 1.91 73.21 7.72
C GLU A 232 1.73 71.69 8.03
N PRO A 233 0.51 71.12 7.97
CA PRO A 233 -0.04 70.34 9.09
C PRO A 233 0.30 68.85 9.12
N VAL A 234 0.32 68.33 10.35
CA VAL A 234 0.45 66.93 10.73
C VAL A 234 -0.72 66.12 10.16
N VAL A 235 -0.44 65.27 9.17
CA VAL A 235 -1.33 64.18 8.78
C VAL A 235 -1.11 63.06 9.78
N ASP A 236 -2.13 62.81 10.59
CA ASP A 236 -2.20 61.82 11.64
C ASP A 236 -1.96 60.41 11.05
N SER A 237 -0.69 60.00 10.99
CA SER A 237 -0.30 58.65 10.62
C SER A 237 -0.55 57.75 11.81
N ALA A 238 -1.79 57.27 11.92
CA ALA A 238 -2.09 56.07 12.68
C ALA A 238 -1.25 54.93 12.09
N HIS A 239 -0.05 54.70 12.65
CA HIS A 239 0.66 53.43 12.53
C HIS A 239 -0.12 52.37 13.30
N GLY A 240 -1.31 52.05 12.79
CA GLY A 240 -1.98 50.80 13.10
C GLY A 240 -1.15 49.68 12.49
N PHE A 241 -0.87 48.64 13.27
CA PHE A 241 -0.38 47.38 12.74
C PHE A 241 -1.37 46.92 11.65
N ASN A 242 -1.01 47.10 10.38
CA ASN A 242 -1.77 46.52 9.29
C ASN A 242 -1.77 45.00 9.53
N MET A 243 -2.97 44.42 9.60
CA MET A 243 -3.13 42.97 9.57
C MET A 243 -2.34 42.45 8.36
N PRO A 244 -1.36 41.55 8.54
CA PRO A 244 -0.68 40.98 7.40
C PRO A 244 -1.73 40.27 6.54
N PRO A 245 -1.63 40.37 5.20
CA PRO A 245 -2.52 39.64 4.30
C PRO A 245 -2.43 38.15 4.61
N ASP A 246 -3.49 37.39 4.28
CA ASP A 246 -3.54 35.94 4.49
C ASP A 246 -2.21 35.29 4.10
N ILE A 247 -1.57 34.63 5.07
CA ILE A 247 -0.19 34.12 4.97
C ILE A 247 -0.01 33.23 3.73
N GLN A 248 -1.08 32.55 3.29
CA GLN A 248 -1.09 31.74 2.06
C GLN A 248 -0.67 32.55 0.81
N THR A 249 -1.07 33.81 0.71
CA THR A 249 -0.73 34.69 -0.42
C THR A 249 0.73 35.16 -0.36
N GLN A 250 1.30 35.35 0.84
CA GLN A 250 2.71 35.75 0.99
C GLN A 250 3.70 34.60 0.76
N VAL A 251 3.37 33.35 1.13
CA VAL A 251 4.23 32.19 0.83
C VAL A 251 4.23 31.88 -0.67
N GLN A 252 3.14 32.16 -1.40
CA GLN A 252 3.11 32.07 -2.86
C GLN A 252 3.88 33.20 -3.56
N GLN A 253 4.03 34.37 -2.92
CA GLN A 253 4.71 35.54 -3.49
C GLN A 253 6.20 35.63 -3.14
N HIS A 254 6.65 35.02 -2.04
CA HIS A 254 8.06 34.96 -1.69
C HIS A 254 8.79 33.93 -2.55
N GLN A 255 9.79 34.38 -3.32
CA GLN A 255 10.75 33.50 -3.98
C GLN A 255 11.46 32.65 -2.91
N LEU A 256 11.45 31.33 -3.08
CA LEU A 256 12.11 30.39 -2.18
C LEU A 256 13.57 30.78 -1.99
N THR A 257 14.03 30.89 -0.74
CA THR A 257 15.45 31.08 -0.49
C THR A 257 16.22 29.84 -0.94
N PRO A 258 17.49 29.97 -1.38
CA PRO A 258 18.26 28.82 -1.86
C PRO A 258 18.48 27.75 -0.77
N THR A 259 18.36 28.14 0.51
CA THR A 259 18.40 27.21 1.64
C THR A 259 17.09 26.44 1.79
N GLU A 260 15.95 27.13 1.76
CA GLU A 260 14.63 26.49 1.82
C GLU A 260 14.39 25.51 0.66
N GLN A 261 14.87 25.86 -0.54
CA GLN A 261 14.81 24.96 -1.69
C GLN A 261 15.59 23.67 -1.43
N ARG A 262 16.83 23.78 -0.95
CA ARG A 262 17.67 22.62 -0.59
C ARG A 262 17.03 21.76 0.50
N ASP A 263 16.42 22.39 1.50
CA ASP A 263 15.76 21.70 2.60
C ASP A 263 14.52 20.93 2.12
N CYS A 264 13.73 21.53 1.22
CA CYS A 264 12.58 20.86 0.60
C CYS A 264 13.02 19.68 -0.28
N ASP A 265 14.08 19.85 -1.06
CA ASP A 265 14.62 18.80 -1.93
C ASP A 265 15.12 17.61 -1.09
N LEU A 266 15.82 17.88 0.02
CA LEU A 266 16.28 16.86 0.96
C LEU A 266 15.09 16.10 1.55
N ILE A 267 14.09 16.80 2.11
CA ILE A 267 12.88 16.15 2.67
C ILE A 267 12.18 15.30 1.61
N GLY A 268 12.04 15.82 0.39
CA GLY A 268 11.42 15.08 -0.72
C GLY A 268 12.17 13.78 -1.04
N GLN A 269 13.50 13.81 -1.10
CA GLN A 269 14.32 12.63 -1.33
C GLN A 269 14.21 11.61 -0.19
N LEU A 270 14.18 12.07 1.06
CA LEU A 270 13.98 11.19 2.23
C LEU A 270 12.61 10.51 2.21
N ILE A 271 11.55 11.28 1.91
CA ILE A 271 10.19 10.72 1.76
C ILE A 271 10.19 9.66 0.68
N HIS A 272 10.78 9.96 -0.48
CA HIS A 272 10.85 9.01 -1.59
C HIS A 272 11.55 7.71 -1.17
N SER A 273 12.75 7.80 -0.60
CA SER A 273 13.54 6.63 -0.22
C SER A 273 12.81 5.78 0.84
N TYR A 274 12.30 6.39 1.90
CA TYR A 274 11.61 5.65 2.96
C TYR A 274 10.29 5.03 2.47
N PHE A 275 9.52 5.77 1.67
CA PHE A 275 8.27 5.26 1.09
C PHE A 275 8.49 4.03 0.22
N GLN A 276 9.58 3.98 -0.57
CA GLN A 276 9.89 2.82 -1.39
C GLN A 276 10.20 1.57 -0.55
N ILE A 277 10.86 1.73 0.60
CA ILE A 277 11.14 0.62 1.53
C ILE A 277 9.81 0.08 2.08
N VAL A 278 8.96 0.96 2.62
CA VAL A 278 7.65 0.57 3.15
C VAL A 278 6.77 -0.08 2.07
N ARG A 279 6.78 0.47 0.85
CA ARG A 279 6.06 -0.11 -0.29
C ARG A 279 6.49 -1.55 -0.56
N LYS A 280 7.80 -1.84 -0.57
CA LYS A 280 8.32 -3.19 -0.76
C LYS A 280 7.90 -4.13 0.38
N ASN A 281 7.92 -3.64 1.63
CA ASN A 281 7.46 -4.42 2.79
C ASN A 281 5.97 -4.77 2.69
N ILE A 282 5.13 -3.80 2.32
CA ILE A 282 3.68 -4.00 2.13
C ILE A 282 3.39 -4.98 0.98
N LEU A 283 4.14 -4.90 -0.12
CA LEU A 283 4.02 -5.81 -1.26
C LEU A 283 4.26 -7.28 -0.88
N ASP A 284 5.13 -7.54 0.09
CA ASP A 284 5.44 -8.88 0.55
C ASP A 284 4.51 -9.35 1.69
N THR A 285 4.20 -8.46 2.64
CA THR A 285 3.45 -8.82 3.86
C THR A 285 1.94 -8.95 3.64
N VAL A 286 1.33 -8.12 2.77
CA VAL A 286 -0.12 -8.17 2.52
C VAL A 286 -0.55 -9.48 1.85
N PRO A 287 0.10 -9.97 0.77
CA PRO A 287 -0.23 -11.28 0.20
C PRO A 287 -0.09 -12.42 1.21
N LYS A 288 0.93 -12.39 2.07
CA LYS A 288 1.12 -13.39 3.14
C LYS A 288 -0.02 -13.35 4.16
N ALA A 289 -0.48 -12.16 4.55
CA ALA A 289 -1.61 -12.00 5.44
C ALA A 289 -2.90 -12.55 4.81
N ILE A 290 -3.18 -12.24 3.54
CA ILE A 290 -4.35 -12.76 2.81
C ILE A 290 -4.29 -14.28 2.70
N MET A 291 -3.14 -14.83 2.32
CA MET A 291 -2.94 -16.28 2.24
C MET A 291 -3.22 -16.96 3.58
N ASN A 292 -2.70 -16.41 4.69
CA ASN A 292 -2.87 -17.01 6.00
C ASN A 292 -4.30 -16.87 6.57
N PHE A 293 -4.86 -15.65 6.55
CA PHE A 293 -6.13 -15.36 7.24
C PHE A 293 -7.38 -15.72 6.43
N LEU A 294 -7.28 -15.74 5.11
CA LEU A 294 -8.39 -16.03 4.20
C LEU A 294 -8.21 -17.38 3.50
N VAL A 295 -7.22 -17.50 2.62
CA VAL A 295 -7.11 -18.66 1.70
C VAL A 295 -6.84 -19.96 2.45
N ASN A 296 -5.77 -20.03 3.24
CA ASN A 296 -5.38 -21.22 3.99
C ASN A 296 -6.41 -21.54 5.08
N TYR A 297 -6.92 -20.52 5.79
CA TYR A 297 -7.97 -20.72 6.78
C TYR A 297 -9.19 -21.42 6.17
N VAL A 298 -9.67 -20.93 5.02
CA VAL A 298 -10.84 -21.53 4.35
C VAL A 298 -10.49 -22.94 3.91
N LYS A 299 -9.34 -23.15 3.28
CA LYS A 299 -8.87 -24.47 2.83
C LYS A 299 -8.86 -25.52 3.97
N ASP A 300 -8.37 -25.15 5.14
CA ASP A 300 -8.22 -26.06 6.28
C ASP A 300 -9.54 -26.33 7.01
N ASN A 301 -10.48 -25.38 6.97
CA ASN A 301 -11.74 -25.43 7.73
C ASN A 301 -12.98 -25.70 6.87
N LEU A 302 -12.86 -25.72 5.54
CA LEU A 302 -14.00 -25.88 4.64
C LEU A 302 -14.72 -27.22 4.87
N GLN A 303 -13.98 -28.32 4.94
CA GLN A 303 -14.55 -29.65 5.19
C GLN A 303 -15.33 -29.69 6.53
N SER A 304 -14.75 -29.17 7.61
CA SER A 304 -15.36 -29.24 8.94
C SER A 304 -16.62 -28.37 9.02
N GLU A 305 -16.62 -27.18 8.43
CA GLU A 305 -17.79 -26.31 8.34
C GLU A 305 -18.90 -26.93 7.48
N LEU A 306 -18.56 -27.48 6.31
CA LEU A 306 -19.55 -28.15 5.44
C LEU A 306 -20.18 -29.35 6.14
N VAL A 307 -19.39 -30.21 6.77
CA VAL A 307 -19.90 -31.37 7.51
C VAL A 307 -20.75 -30.92 8.70
N SER A 308 -20.29 -29.94 9.48
CA SER A 308 -21.04 -29.44 10.65
C SER A 308 -22.40 -28.85 10.29
N LYS A 309 -22.50 -28.14 9.15
CA LYS A 309 -23.73 -27.47 8.72
C LYS A 309 -24.68 -28.38 7.96
N LEU A 310 -24.16 -29.28 7.12
CA LEU A 310 -24.96 -30.08 6.19
C LEU A 310 -25.26 -31.49 6.70
N TYR A 311 -24.41 -32.05 7.56
CA TYR A 311 -24.59 -33.40 8.08
C TYR A 311 -25.52 -33.42 9.31
N LYS A 312 -26.79 -33.07 9.10
CA LYS A 312 -27.87 -33.19 10.10
C LYS A 312 -28.84 -34.27 9.67
N SER A 313 -29.07 -35.25 10.55
CA SER A 313 -29.83 -36.47 10.23
C SER A 313 -31.27 -36.22 9.74
N GLU A 314 -31.87 -35.07 10.06
CA GLU A 314 -33.25 -34.74 9.71
C GLU A 314 -33.40 -34.02 8.35
N GLU A 315 -32.32 -33.39 7.86
CA GLU A 315 -32.35 -32.59 6.62
C GLU A 315 -31.69 -33.31 5.42
N CYS A 316 -30.95 -34.40 5.67
CA CYS A 316 -30.24 -35.17 4.63
C CYS A 316 -31.13 -35.56 3.44
N ASP A 317 -32.36 -36.03 3.71
CA ASP A 317 -33.27 -36.49 2.66
C ASP A 317 -33.82 -35.33 1.81
N GLN A 318 -33.96 -34.13 2.39
CA GLN A 318 -34.39 -32.94 1.65
C GLN A 318 -33.26 -32.36 0.79
N LEU A 319 -32.03 -32.42 1.30
CA LEU A 319 -30.82 -31.95 0.59
C LEU A 319 -30.50 -32.85 -0.60
N LEU A 320 -30.65 -34.17 -0.46
CA LEU A 320 -30.39 -35.16 -1.50
C LEU A 320 -31.59 -35.38 -2.45
N LYS A 321 -32.52 -34.42 -2.52
CA LYS A 321 -33.60 -34.48 -3.50
C LYS A 321 -33.04 -34.24 -4.91
N GLU A 322 -33.29 -35.19 -5.80
CA GLU A 322 -32.82 -35.11 -7.19
C GLU A 322 -33.56 -34.04 -8.00
N SER A 323 -32.86 -33.43 -8.96
CA SER A 323 -33.48 -32.50 -9.91
C SER A 323 -34.44 -33.20 -10.87
N GLU A 324 -35.53 -32.53 -11.26
CA GLU A 324 -36.51 -33.07 -12.21
C GLU A 324 -35.87 -33.46 -13.54
N HIS A 325 -34.86 -32.72 -14.00
CA HIS A 325 -34.11 -33.01 -15.21
C HIS A 325 -33.28 -34.30 -15.08
N ALA A 326 -32.65 -34.55 -13.91
CA ALA A 326 -31.94 -35.80 -13.65
C ALA A 326 -32.92 -36.99 -13.61
N LEU A 327 -34.09 -36.79 -13.00
CA LEU A 327 -35.14 -37.81 -12.94
C LEU A 327 -35.73 -38.13 -14.33
N GLN A 328 -35.97 -37.12 -15.17
CA GLN A 328 -36.42 -37.31 -16.55
C GLN A 328 -35.39 -38.06 -17.39
N LYS A 329 -34.12 -37.66 -17.32
CA LYS A 329 -33.03 -38.33 -18.06
C LYS A 329 -32.84 -39.77 -17.60
N ALA A 330 -32.91 -40.04 -16.30
CA ALA A 330 -32.88 -41.40 -15.76
C ALA A 330 -34.09 -42.22 -16.25
N SER A 331 -35.29 -41.63 -16.23
CA SER A 331 -36.51 -42.29 -16.72
C SER A 331 -36.43 -42.64 -18.20
N GLN A 332 -35.87 -41.75 -19.02
CA GLN A 332 -35.67 -41.94 -20.46
C GLN A 332 -34.66 -43.06 -20.76
N ILE A 333 -33.52 -43.08 -20.05
CA ILE A 333 -32.54 -44.16 -20.16
C ILE A 333 -33.13 -45.50 -19.70
N ILE A 334 -33.93 -45.50 -18.64
CA ILE A 334 -34.60 -46.72 -18.15
C ILE A 334 -35.64 -47.22 -19.17
N SER A 335 -36.40 -46.33 -19.83
CA SER A 335 -37.30 -46.74 -20.91
C SER A 335 -36.54 -47.32 -22.11
N GLU A 336 -35.43 -46.69 -22.52
CA GLU A 336 -34.60 -47.19 -23.63
C GLU A 336 -33.97 -48.56 -23.34
N ILE A 337 -33.50 -48.78 -22.11
CA ILE A 337 -32.97 -50.09 -21.68
C ILE A 337 -34.07 -51.15 -21.63
N ARG A 338 -35.29 -50.76 -21.23
CA ARG A 338 -36.44 -51.69 -21.19
C ARG A 338 -36.94 -52.07 -22.59
N GLU A 339 -36.74 -51.19 -23.57
CA GLU A 339 -37.08 -51.41 -24.98
C GLU A 339 -35.95 -52.06 -25.79
N ALA A 340 -34.74 -52.18 -25.23
CA ALA A 340 -33.63 -52.88 -25.86
C ALA A 340 -33.94 -54.39 -25.95
N PRO A 341 -34.02 -54.99 -27.16
CA PRO A 341 -34.27 -56.41 -27.29
C PRO A 341 -33.06 -57.18 -26.75
N VAL A 342 -33.31 -58.14 -25.87
CA VAL A 342 -32.31 -59.13 -25.44
C VAL A 342 -32.11 -60.08 -26.61
N TRP A 343 -31.00 -59.94 -27.34
CA TRP A 343 -30.58 -60.85 -28.40
C TRP A 343 -29.67 -61.93 -27.86
#